data_AF-A0A1W9RW38-F1
#
_entry.id   AF-A0A1W9RW38-F1
#
_cell.length_a   1.000
_cell.length_b   1.000
_cell.length_c   1.000
_cell.angle_alpha   90.00
_cell.angle_beta   90.00
_cell.angle_gamma   90.00
#
_symmetry.space_group_name_H-M   'P 1'
#
loop_
_entity.id
_entity.type
_entity.pdbx_description
1 polymer ?
#
loop_
_entity_poly.entity_id
_entity_poly.type
_entity_poly.pdbx_seq_one_letter_code
_entity_poly.pdbx_strand_id
1 'polypeptide(L)'
;MKTYLECIPCFVRQATEAVQLATSCEEKQVRFIQKLLEEISQFDLSLSPPYIGQKVHRLIKEITGNPDPYQKIKEMTNRAALSLLPRLRQRIKEIGKE
;
A
#
# COMPACT_ATOMS: atom_id res chain seq x y z
N MET A 1 0.37 6.60 17.65
CA MET A 1 1.39 5.60 17.27
C MET A 1 2.54 6.34 16.58
N LYS A 2 3.79 6.09 16.96
CA LYS A 2 4.99 6.71 16.37
C LYS A 2 5.69 5.75 15.40
N THR A 3 6.56 6.27 14.56
CA THR A 3 7.36 5.47 13.63
C THR A 3 8.56 4.88 14.36
N TYR A 4 8.86 3.61 14.09
CA TYR A 4 10.00 2.89 14.66
C TYR A 4 11.05 2.64 13.59
N LEU A 5 12.26 2.24 13.99
CA LEU A 5 13.36 2.00 13.05
C LEU A 5 13.03 0.88 12.05
N GLU A 6 12.27 -0.13 12.49
CA GLU A 6 11.78 -1.25 11.69
C GLU A 6 10.77 -0.80 10.62
N CYS A 7 10.16 0.37 10.77
CA CYS A 7 9.27 0.93 9.76
C CYS A 7 10.04 1.38 8.51
N ILE A 8 11.31 1.78 8.64
CA ILE A 8 12.12 2.24 7.50
C ILE A 8 12.29 1.17 6.43
N PRO A 9 12.81 -0.04 6.73
CA PRO A 9 12.90 -1.10 5.73
C PRO A 9 11.50 -1.56 5.25
N CYS A 10 10.48 -1.44 6.09
CA CYS A 10 9.09 -1.72 5.69
C CYS A 10 8.59 -0.75 4.61
N PHE A 11 8.81 0.56 4.78
CA PHE A 11 8.43 1.57 3.80
C PHE A 11 9.14 1.36 2.47
N VAL A 12 10.45 1.10 2.49
CA VAL A 12 11.21 0.85 1.26
C VAL A 12 10.66 -0.36 0.52
N ARG A 13 10.44 -1.49 1.21
CA ARG A 13 9.85 -2.69 0.59
C ARG A 13 8.47 -2.41 -0.01
N GLN A 14 7.55 -1.84 0.76
CA GLN A 14 6.19 -1.55 0.31
C GLN A 14 6.16 -0.57 -0.87
N ALA A 15 7.03 0.42 -0.85
CA ALA A 15 7.16 1.40 -1.91
C ALA A 15 7.69 0.77 -3.21
N THR A 16 8.67 -0.12 -3.12
CA THR A 16 9.19 -0.89 -4.26
C THR A 16 8.11 -1.77 -4.89
N GLU A 17 7.34 -2.50 -4.08
CA GLU A 17 6.22 -3.31 -4.58
C GLU A 17 5.16 -2.42 -5.26
N ALA A 18 4.83 -1.30 -4.63
CA ALA A 18 3.81 -0.39 -5.14
C ALA A 18 4.23 0.31 -6.45
N VAL A 19 5.49 0.71 -6.61
CA VAL A 19 5.96 1.35 -7.85
C VAL A 19 6.03 0.35 -9.01
N GLN A 20 6.36 -0.92 -8.74
CA GLN A 20 6.34 -2.00 -9.73
C GLN A 20 4.92 -2.27 -10.24
N LEU A 21 3.91 -2.16 -9.37
CA LEU A 21 2.50 -2.21 -9.77
C LEU A 21 2.08 -0.97 -10.57
N ALA A 22 2.66 0.18 -10.25
CA ALA A 22 2.30 1.46 -10.85
C ALA A 22 2.81 1.63 -12.29
N THR A 23 4.02 1.11 -12.60
CA THR A 23 4.65 1.26 -13.91
C THR A 23 5.67 0.14 -14.20
N SER A 24 5.83 -0.22 -15.47
CA SER A 24 6.90 -1.11 -15.95
C SER A 24 8.14 -0.37 -16.45
N CYS A 25 8.16 0.97 -16.39
CA CYS A 25 9.29 1.78 -16.84
C CYS A 25 10.37 1.81 -15.75
N GLU A 26 11.50 1.16 -16.02
CA GLU A 26 12.63 1.04 -15.08
C GLU A 26 13.17 2.41 -14.64
N GLU A 27 13.31 3.37 -15.57
CA GLU A 27 13.77 4.73 -15.26
C GLU A 27 12.87 5.43 -14.23
N LYS A 28 11.55 5.26 -14.35
CA LYS A 28 10.59 5.81 -13.39
C LYS A 28 10.70 5.12 -12.03
N GLN A 29 10.91 3.80 -12.01
CA GLN A 29 11.09 3.05 -10.76
C GLN A 29 12.38 3.47 -10.04
N VAL A 30 13.50 3.58 -10.75
CA VAL A 30 14.78 4.04 -10.19
C VAL A 30 14.67 5.46 -9.66
N ARG A 31 14.10 6.38 -10.45
CA ARG A 31 13.87 7.76 -10.02
C ARG A 31 13.00 7.84 -8.76
N PHE A 32 11.97 7.01 -8.68
CA PHE A 32 11.12 6.92 -7.49
C PHE A 32 11.90 6.45 -6.25
N ILE A 33 12.67 5.36 -6.36
CA ILE A 33 13.42 4.83 -5.22
C ILE A 33 14.48 5.83 -4.75
N GLN A 34 15.21 6.48 -5.66
CA GLN A 34 16.17 7.52 -5.29
C GLN A 34 15.49 8.64 -4.50
N LYS A 35 14.34 9.13 -4.98
CA LYS A 35 13.59 10.19 -4.31
C LYS A 35 13.02 9.76 -2.96
N LEU A 36 12.52 8.53 -2.88
CA LEU A 36 12.01 7.95 -1.64
C LEU A 36 13.10 7.87 -0.56
N LEU A 37 14.30 7.39 -0.90
CA LEU A 37 15.39 7.26 0.07
C LEU A 37 15.88 8.62 0.56
N GLU A 38 15.91 9.63 -0.34
CA GLU A 38 16.17 11.02 0.05
C GLU A 38 15.14 11.50 1.08
N GLU A 39 13.85 11.32 0.83
CA GLU A 39 12.79 11.72 1.76
C GLU A 39 12.83 10.95 3.09
N ILE A 40 13.01 9.63 3.03
CA ILE A 40 13.11 8.76 4.21
C ILE A 40 14.23 9.21 5.14
N SER A 41 15.37 9.65 4.58
CA SER A 41 16.50 10.14 5.37
C SER A 41 16.18 11.37 6.22
N GLN A 42 15.10 12.09 5.88
CA GLN A 42 14.66 13.33 6.53
C GLN A 42 13.34 13.17 7.30
N PHE A 43 12.78 11.95 7.42
CA PHE A 43 11.49 11.77 8.08
C PHE A 43 11.55 12.04 9.59
N ASP A 44 10.58 12.82 10.06
CA ASP A 44 10.29 12.94 11.49
C ASP A 44 9.62 11.65 11.99
N LEU A 45 10.37 10.85 12.75
CA LEU A 45 9.91 9.58 13.31
C LEU A 45 8.84 9.76 14.41
N SER A 46 8.63 10.98 14.92
CA SER A 46 7.52 11.28 15.83
C SER A 46 6.16 11.10 15.14
N LEU A 47 6.12 11.25 13.82
CA LEU A 47 4.93 11.07 13.01
C LEU A 47 4.52 9.60 12.93
N SER A 48 3.23 9.38 12.71
CA SER A 48 2.69 8.02 12.62
C SER A 48 3.08 7.34 11.30
N PRO A 49 3.27 6.00 11.29
CA PRO A 49 3.56 5.27 10.07
C PRO A 49 2.53 5.45 8.94
N PRO A 50 1.21 5.53 9.22
CA PRO A 50 0.22 5.83 8.17
C PRO A 50 0.42 7.20 7.50
N TYR A 51 0.84 8.22 8.26
CA TYR A 51 1.13 9.54 7.70
C TYR A 51 2.30 9.49 6.72
N ILE A 52 3.38 8.80 7.10
CA ILE A 52 4.53 8.56 6.22
C ILE A 52 4.12 7.75 5.00
N GLY A 53 3.40 6.64 5.19
CA GLY A 53 2.91 5.81 4.09
C GLY A 53 2.06 6.60 3.08
N GLN A 54 1.24 7.55 3.55
CA GLN A 54 0.48 8.43 2.67
C GLN A 54 1.38 9.32 1.80
N LYS A 55 2.48 9.86 2.36
CA LYS A 55 3.46 10.63 1.56
C LYS A 55 4.10 9.76 0.48
N VAL A 56 4.52 8.55 0.83
CA VAL A 56 5.09 7.57 -0.11
C VAL A 56 4.11 7.29 -1.25
N HIS A 57 2.84 7.03 -0.95
CA HIS A 57 1.84 6.77 -1.98
C HIS A 57 1.57 7.98 -2.89
N ARG A 58 1.67 9.22 -2.38
CA ARG A 58 1.57 10.42 -3.24
C ARG A 58 2.74 10.52 -4.20
N LEU A 59 3.97 10.30 -3.71
CA LEU A 59 5.18 10.33 -4.52
C LEU A 59 5.13 9.31 -5.67
N ILE A 60 4.59 8.11 -5.42
CA ILE A 60 4.37 7.10 -6.47
C ILE A 60 3.46 7.66 -7.56
N LYS A 61 2.33 8.27 -7.19
CA LYS A 61 1.36 8.81 -8.17
C LYS A 61 1.96 9.93 -9.00
N GLU A 62 2.70 10.82 -8.37
CA GLU A 62 3.37 11.96 -9.01
C GLU A 62 4.42 11.51 -10.03
N ILE A 63 5.28 10.54 -9.67
CA ILE A 63 6.36 10.08 -10.57
C ILE A 63 5.83 9.16 -11.67
N THR A 64 4.90 8.26 -11.35
CA THR A 64 4.45 7.25 -12.30
C THR A 64 3.33 7.77 -13.21
N GLY A 65 2.53 8.73 -12.75
CA GLY A 65 1.29 9.17 -13.39
C GLY A 65 0.12 8.21 -13.18
N ASN A 66 0.29 7.14 -12.40
CA ASN A 66 -0.76 6.17 -12.12
C ASN A 66 -1.52 6.56 -10.83
N PRO A 67 -2.82 6.91 -10.90
CA PRO A 67 -3.58 7.39 -9.75
C PRO A 67 -3.88 6.29 -8.70
N ASP A 68 -3.83 5.02 -9.11
CA ASP A 68 -4.16 3.87 -8.26
C ASP A 68 -3.40 2.59 -8.69
N PRO A 69 -2.17 2.38 -8.17
CA PRO A 69 -1.36 1.20 -8.48
C PRO A 69 -2.04 -0.13 -8.15
N TYR A 70 -2.99 -0.14 -7.21
CA TYR A 70 -3.61 -1.36 -6.69
C TYR A 70 -4.95 -1.69 -7.36
N GLN A 71 -5.41 -0.92 -8.35
CA GLN A 71 -6.74 -1.07 -8.93
C GLN A 71 -7.06 -2.52 -9.31
N LYS A 72 -6.19 -3.18 -10.09
CA LYS A 72 -6.39 -4.56 -10.54
C LYS A 72 -6.44 -5.57 -9.38
N ILE A 73 -5.58 -5.39 -8.37
CA ILE A 73 -5.55 -6.25 -7.18
C ILE A 73 -6.83 -6.06 -6.37
N LYS A 74 -7.29 -4.81 -6.18
CA LYS A 74 -8.55 -4.51 -5.50
C LYS A 74 -9.74 -5.15 -6.21
N GLU A 75 -9.81 -5.06 -7.53
CA GLU A 75 -10.88 -5.70 -8.30
C GLU A 75 -10.89 -7.23 -8.13
N MET A 76 -9.73 -7.86 -8.22
CA MET A 76 -9.59 -9.31 -8.03
C MET A 76 -9.98 -9.74 -6.62
N THR A 77 -9.45 -9.06 -5.61
CA THR A 77 -9.69 -9.39 -4.19
C THR A 77 -11.13 -9.10 -3.78
N ASN A 78 -11.73 -8.01 -4.26
CA ASN A 78 -13.15 -7.72 -4.02
C ASN A 78 -14.05 -8.80 -4.63
N ARG A 79 -13.77 -9.27 -5.85
CA ARG A 79 -14.53 -10.38 -6.45
C ARG A 79 -14.44 -11.66 -5.61
N ALA A 80 -13.24 -12.00 -5.13
CA ALA A 80 -13.04 -13.16 -4.27
C ALA A 80 -13.74 -13.02 -2.90
N ALA A 81 -13.70 -11.84 -2.29
CA ALA A 81 -14.41 -11.59 -1.03
C ALA A 81 -15.93 -11.68 -1.20
N LEU A 82 -16.47 -11.12 -2.29
CA LEU A 82 -17.90 -11.15 -2.60
C LEU A 82 -18.42 -12.56 -2.88
N SER A 83 -17.62 -13.45 -3.47
CA SER A 83 -18.03 -14.84 -3.69
C SER A 83 -18.17 -15.63 -2.37
N LEU A 84 -17.42 -15.25 -1.33
CA LEU A 84 -17.50 -15.86 0.00
C LEU A 84 -18.65 -15.31 0.85
N LEU A 85 -19.10 -14.08 0.56
CA LEU A 85 -20.06 -13.34 1.38
C LEU A 85 -21.39 -14.10 1.64
N PRO A 86 -22.03 -14.78 0.68
CA PRO A 86 -23.28 -15.50 0.94
C PRO A 86 -23.11 -16.60 2.00
N ARG A 87 -22.03 -17.39 1.88
CA ARG A 87 -21.72 -18.49 2.82
C ARG A 87 -21.41 -17.95 4.22
N LEU A 88 -20.64 -16.86 4.32
CA LEU A 88 -20.33 -16.25 5.60
C LEU A 88 -21.59 -15.68 6.28
N ARG A 89 -22.49 -15.06 5.53
CA ARG A 89 -23.78 -14.57 6.05
C ARG A 89 -24.65 -15.71 6.57
N GLN A 90 -24.69 -16.85 5.88
CA GLN A 90 -25.40 -18.03 6.36
C GLN A 90 -24.81 -18.53 7.68
N ARG A 91 -23.48 -18.68 7.75
CA ARG A 91 -22.80 -19.17 8.95
C ARG A 91 -23.03 -18.28 10.18
N ILE A 92 -23.05 -16.95 10.01
CA ILE A 92 -23.35 -16.02 11.11
C ILE A 92 -24.80 -16.21 11.61
N LYS A 93 -25.77 -16.43 10.71
CA LYS A 93 -27.17 -16.70 11.09
C LYS A 93 -27.36 -18.03 11.80
N GLU A 94 -26.53 -19.03 11.50
CA GLU A 94 -26.54 -20.33 12.17
C GLU A 94 -25.98 -20.23 13.58
N ILE A 95 -24.89 -19.48 13.77
CA ILE A 95 -24.24 -19.26 15.08
C ILE A 95 -25.10 -18.38 16.00
N GLY A 96 -25.76 -17.34 15.49
CA GLY A 96 -26.60 -16.43 16.29
C GLY A 96 -27.96 -16.98 16.70
N LYS A 97 -28.20 -18.28 16.57
CA LYS A 97 -29.43 -18.98 16.99
C LYS A 97 -29.27 -19.77 18.30
N GLU A 98 -28.06 -19.82 18.87
CA GLU A 98 -27.78 -20.27 20.24
C GLU A 98 -27.90 -19.09 21.22
#